data_AF-A0A349MD87-F1
#
_entry.id   AF-A0A349MD87-F1
#
_cell.length_a   1.000
_cell.length_b   1.000
_cell.length_c   1.000
_cell.angle_alpha   90.00
_cell.angle_beta   90.00
_cell.angle_gamma   90.00
#
_symmetry.space_group_name_H-M   'P 1'
#
loop_
_entity.id
_entity.type
_entity.pdbx_description
1 polymer ?
#
loop_
_entity_poly.entity_id
_entity_poly.type
_entity_poly.pdbx_seq_one_letter_code
_entity_poly.pdbx_strand_id
1 'polypeptide(L)'
;PNAHSLGAAFQKVNFLRDLKDDYEDKGRVYFPGVDMGEFDATAKEHIESEIAADFRHAYQGILKLPKESRLGVYVAYVYYQRLFQKIAALPSNRILEERVRIPNRRKATLFVGSYLRHSFNLL
;
A
#
# COMPACT_ATOMS: atom_id res chain seq x y z
N PRO A 1 -9.47 8.25 13.88
CA PRO A 1 -9.71 8.30 12.42
C PRO A 1 -8.44 8.06 11.58
N ASN A 2 -7.43 8.93 11.63
CA ASN A 2 -6.30 8.86 10.68
C ASN A 2 -5.42 7.59 10.81
N ALA A 3 -5.23 7.08 12.04
CA ALA A 3 -4.48 5.84 12.27
C ALA A 3 -5.19 4.60 11.69
N HIS A 4 -6.53 4.60 11.67
CA HIS A 4 -7.32 3.53 11.06
C HIS A 4 -7.16 3.52 9.54
N SER A 5 -7.11 4.70 8.90
CA SER A 5 -6.88 4.82 7.45
C SER A 5 -5.49 4.32 7.03
N LEU A 6 -4.46 4.54 7.85
CA LEU A 6 -3.12 3.99 7.55
C LEU A 6 -3.13 2.46 7.60
N GLY A 7 -3.76 1.89 8.63
CA GLY A 7 -3.94 0.45 8.75
C GLY A 7 -4.74 -0.12 7.56
N ALA A 8 -5.84 0.53 7.19
CA ALA A 8 -6.68 0.14 6.06
C ALA A 8 -5.89 0.16 4.73
N ALA A 9 -5.15 1.24 4.44
CA ALA A 9 -4.31 1.33 3.26
C ALA A 9 -3.29 0.19 3.19
N PHE A 10 -2.60 -0.10 4.31
CA PHE A 10 -1.61 -1.18 4.36
C PHE A 10 -2.23 -2.55 4.12
N GLN A 11 -3.38 -2.83 4.73
CA GLN A 11 -4.09 -4.09 4.55
C GLN A 11 -4.57 -4.26 3.12
N LYS A 12 -5.23 -3.26 2.53
CA LYS A 12 -5.69 -3.30 1.14
C LYS A 12 -4.52 -3.50 0.16
N VAL A 13 -3.38 -2.84 0.38
CA VAL A 13 -2.17 -3.07 -0.42
C VAL A 13 -1.60 -4.48 -0.24
N ASN A 14 -1.65 -5.04 0.98
CA ASN A 14 -1.24 -6.42 1.21
C ASN A 14 -2.16 -7.40 0.45
N PHE A 15 -3.48 -7.22 0.55
CA PHE A 15 -4.44 -8.05 -0.17
C PHE A 15 -4.26 -7.96 -1.69
N LEU A 16 -4.08 -6.75 -2.22
CA LEU A 16 -3.90 -6.56 -3.67
C LEU A 16 -2.59 -7.18 -4.17
N ARG A 17 -1.53 -7.15 -3.37
CA ARG A 17 -0.26 -7.82 -3.69
C ARG A 17 -0.39 -9.35 -3.71
N ASP A 18 -1.15 -9.87 -2.75
CA ASP A 18 -1.25 -11.29 -2.43
C ASP A 18 -2.51 -11.91 -3.08
N LEU A 19 -3.14 -11.20 -4.03
CA LEU A 19 -4.48 -11.50 -4.57
C LEU A 19 -4.59 -12.90 -5.18
N LYS A 20 -3.57 -13.32 -5.93
CA LYS A 20 -3.49 -14.69 -6.49
C LYS A 20 -3.50 -15.75 -5.39
N ASP A 21 -2.50 -15.74 -4.52
CA ASP A 21 -2.31 -16.73 -3.47
C ASP A 21 -3.53 -16.78 -2.52
N ASP A 22 -4.20 -15.64 -2.32
CA ASP A 22 -5.38 -15.59 -1.46
C ASP A 22 -6.67 -16.08 -2.14
N TYR A 23 -6.82 -15.86 -3.45
CA TYR A 23 -7.98 -16.34 -4.21
C TYR A 23 -7.83 -17.81 -4.63
N GLU A 24 -6.74 -18.16 -5.33
CA GLU A 24 -6.52 -19.50 -5.89
C GLU A 24 -6.20 -20.54 -4.80
N ASP A 25 -5.32 -20.22 -3.84
CA ASP A 25 -4.87 -21.23 -2.87
C ASP A 25 -5.73 -21.29 -1.60
N LYS A 26 -6.49 -20.23 -1.29
CA LYS A 26 -7.20 -20.10 0.00
C LYS A 26 -8.68 -19.76 -0.10
N GLY A 27 -9.19 -19.41 -1.28
CA GLY A 27 -10.59 -19.03 -1.48
C GLY A 27 -11.04 -17.81 -0.66
N ARG A 28 -10.14 -16.85 -0.38
CA ARG A 28 -10.44 -15.66 0.44
C ARG A 28 -10.76 -14.45 -0.43
N VAL A 29 -11.80 -13.71 -0.06
CA VAL A 29 -12.20 -12.45 -0.70
C VAL A 29 -12.15 -11.32 0.32
N TYR A 30 -11.37 -10.27 0.04
CA TYR A 30 -11.13 -9.16 0.98
C TYR A 30 -11.72 -7.82 0.56
N PHE A 31 -12.17 -7.68 -0.68
CA PHE A 31 -12.76 -6.44 -1.20
C PHE A 31 -14.27 -6.64 -1.35
N PRO A 32 -15.10 -6.11 -0.42
CA PRO A 32 -16.54 -6.25 -0.49
C PRO A 32 -17.09 -5.62 -1.77
N GLY A 33 -18.00 -6.30 -2.46
CA GLY A 33 -18.59 -5.79 -3.70
C GLY A 33 -17.72 -5.93 -4.95
N VAL A 34 -16.56 -6.58 -4.84
CA VAL A 34 -15.74 -6.98 -5.98
C VAL A 34 -15.86 -8.48 -6.19
N ASP A 35 -16.33 -8.88 -7.36
CA ASP A 35 -16.28 -10.28 -7.77
C ASP A 35 -14.84 -10.62 -8.19
N MET A 36 -14.20 -11.53 -7.45
CA MET A 36 -12.84 -11.96 -7.74
C MET A 36 -12.77 -12.92 -8.93
N GLY A 37 -13.88 -13.59 -9.27
CA GLY A 37 -13.99 -14.37 -10.50
C GLY A 37 -13.97 -13.49 -11.76
N GLU A 38 -14.30 -12.20 -11.61
CA GLU A 38 -14.31 -11.19 -12.66
C GLU A 38 -13.40 -10.00 -12.31
N PHE A 39 -12.26 -10.23 -11.66
CA PHE A 39 -11.34 -9.13 -11.34
C PHE A 39 -10.81 -8.45 -12.62
N ASP A 40 -11.46 -7.35 -12.98
CA ASP A 40 -11.25 -6.63 -14.22
C ASP A 40 -10.62 -5.24 -13.97
N ALA A 41 -10.51 -4.44 -15.03
CA ALA A 41 -9.94 -3.10 -14.94
C ALA A 41 -10.78 -2.16 -14.06
N THR A 42 -12.11 -2.32 -14.06
CA THR A 42 -13.04 -1.47 -13.29
C THR A 42 -12.97 -1.78 -11.80
N ALA A 43 -12.98 -3.07 -11.43
CA ALA A 43 -12.77 -3.52 -10.06
C ALA A 43 -11.42 -3.04 -9.51
N LYS A 44 -10.37 -3.16 -10.32
CA LYS A 44 -9.02 -2.66 -9.99
C LYS A 44 -9.03 -1.16 -9.74
N GLU A 45 -9.61 -0.36 -10.64
CA GLU A 45 -9.65 1.10 -10.51
C GLU A 45 -10.42 1.54 -9.25
N HIS A 46 -11.52 0.86 -8.92
CA HIS A 46 -12.28 1.13 -7.71
C HIS A 46 -11.43 0.92 -6.45
N ILE A 47 -10.78 -0.25 -6.33
CA ILE A 47 -9.89 -0.57 -5.21
C ILE A 47 -8.72 0.42 -5.12
N GLU A 48 -8.13 0.79 -6.25
CA GLU A 48 -7.03 1.76 -6.30
C GLU A 48 -7.46 3.14 -5.81
N SER A 49 -8.66 3.58 -6.18
CA SER A 49 -9.23 4.85 -5.71
C SER A 49 -9.42 4.86 -4.20
N GLU A 50 -9.93 3.77 -3.62
CA GLU A 50 -10.06 3.63 -2.17
C GLU A 50 -8.72 3.66 -1.45
N ILE A 51 -7.73 2.88 -1.93
CA ILE A 51 -6.39 2.84 -1.36
C ILE A 51 -5.75 4.23 -1.42
N ALA A 52 -5.91 4.94 -2.53
CA ALA A 52 -5.40 6.29 -2.68
C ALA A 52 -6.06 7.28 -1.71
N ALA A 53 -7.37 7.15 -1.47
CA ALA A 53 -8.07 7.95 -0.46
C ALA A 53 -7.56 7.66 0.95
N ASP A 54 -7.38 6.39 1.30
CA ASP A 54 -6.85 5.97 2.61
C ASP A 54 -5.43 6.51 2.83
N PHE A 55 -4.55 6.46 1.83
CA PHE A 55 -3.21 7.05 1.91
C PHE A 55 -3.25 8.57 2.09
N ARG A 56 -4.10 9.29 1.36
CA ARG A 56 -4.25 10.75 1.52
C ARG A 56 -4.64 11.12 2.95
N HIS A 57 -5.62 10.41 3.50
CA HIS A 57 -6.09 10.62 4.88
C HIS A 57 -5.03 10.22 5.91
N ALA A 58 -4.35 9.09 5.69
CA ALA A 58 -3.27 8.62 6.54
C ALA A 58 -2.11 9.63 6.61
N TYR A 59 -1.72 10.24 5.50
CA TYR A 59 -0.66 11.25 5.45
C TYR A 59 -0.97 12.45 6.35
N GLN A 60 -2.21 12.94 6.34
CA GLN A 60 -2.66 14.01 7.25
C GLN A 60 -2.53 13.60 8.73
N GLY A 61 -2.74 12.32 9.04
CA GLY A 61 -2.49 11.77 10.38
C GLY A 61 -1.03 11.74 10.76
N ILE A 62 -0.15 11.33 9.84
CA ILE A 62 1.30 11.22 10.08
C ILE A 62 1.89 12.59 10.42
N LEU A 63 1.48 13.65 9.72
CA LEU A 63 1.96 15.01 9.99
C LEU A 63 1.62 15.51 11.41
N LYS A 64 0.58 14.94 12.03
CA LYS A 64 0.14 15.30 13.39
C LYS A 64 0.83 14.48 14.49
N LEU A 65 1.67 13.49 14.14
CA LEU A 65 2.35 12.66 15.13
C LEU A 65 3.47 13.42 15.87
N PRO A 66 3.77 13.06 17.14
CA PRO A 66 4.98 13.50 17.83
C PRO A 66 6.24 13.17 17.01
N LYS A 67 7.25 14.05 17.05
CA LYS A 67 8.46 13.94 16.22
C LYS A 67 9.15 12.58 16.40
N GLU A 68 9.15 12.07 17.61
CA GLU A 68 9.79 10.82 18.03
C GLU A 68 9.20 9.60 17.31
N SER A 69 7.89 9.64 17.00
CA SER A 69 7.17 8.53 16.35
C SER A 69 6.94 8.74 14.85
N ARG A 70 6.98 10.00 14.39
CA ARG A 70 6.63 10.39 13.02
C ARG A 70 7.51 9.73 11.97
N LEU A 71 8.82 9.63 12.22
CA LEU A 71 9.77 9.07 11.26
C LEU A 71 9.43 7.63 10.89
N GLY A 72 9.30 6.76 11.89
CA GLY A 72 9.08 5.33 11.65
C GLY A 72 7.77 5.09 10.88
N VAL A 73 6.72 5.81 11.25
CA VAL A 73 5.42 5.73 10.57
C VAL A 73 5.49 6.27 9.15
N TYR A 74 6.18 7.40 8.94
CA TYR A 74 6.36 7.98 7.60
C TYR A 74 7.17 7.05 6.68
N VAL A 75 8.22 6.41 7.19
CA VAL A 75 9.00 5.43 6.42
C VAL A 75 8.13 4.26 5.95
N ALA A 76 7.32 3.70 6.85
CA ALA A 76 6.37 2.64 6.50
C ALA A 76 5.36 3.10 5.45
N TYR A 77 4.78 4.29 5.63
CA TYR A 77 3.87 4.92 4.66
C TYR A 77 4.51 5.04 3.28
N VAL A 78 5.73 5.57 3.20
CA VAL A 78 6.47 5.78 1.97
C VAL A 78 6.79 4.46 1.25
N TYR A 79 7.10 3.42 2.01
CA TYR A 79 7.31 2.08 1.46
C TYR A 79 6.02 1.51 0.85
N TYR A 80 4.92 1.55 1.60
CA TYR A 80 3.63 1.02 1.17
C TYR A 80 3.04 1.80 0.00
N GLN A 81 3.20 3.12 -0.04
CA GLN A 81 2.78 3.95 -1.18
C GLN A 81 3.51 3.57 -2.47
N ARG A 82 4.83 3.27 -2.39
CA ARG A 82 5.59 2.80 -3.56
C ARG A 82 5.19 1.39 -3.99
N LEU A 83 4.86 0.52 -3.04
CA LEU A 83 4.37 -0.81 -3.35
C LEU A 83 3.04 -0.71 -4.09
N PHE A 84 2.13 0.12 -3.59
CA PHE A 84 0.87 0.43 -4.25
C PHE A 84 1.06 0.96 -5.67
N GLN A 85 1.93 1.97 -5.87
CA GLN A 85 2.24 2.50 -7.22
C GLN A 85 2.76 1.42 -8.18
N LYS A 86 3.60 0.50 -7.68
CA LYS A 86 4.10 -0.62 -8.49
C LYS A 86 2.98 -1.56 -8.90
N ILE A 87 2.06 -1.89 -7.98
CA ILE A 87 0.91 -2.75 -8.26
C ILE A 87 -0.04 -2.05 -9.24
N ALA A 88 -0.32 -0.76 -9.03
CA ALA A 88 -1.26 -0.01 -9.85
C ALA A 88 -0.80 0.15 -11.32
N ALA A 89 0.52 0.15 -11.54
CA ALA A 89 1.12 0.19 -12.87
C ALA A 89 1.01 -1.14 -13.65
N LEU A 90 0.63 -2.24 -13.00
CA LEU A 90 0.38 -3.52 -13.67
C LEU A 90 -1.07 -3.55 -14.20
N PRO A 91 -1.35 -4.23 -15.32
CA PRO A 91 -2.72 -4.53 -15.72
C PRO A 91 -3.35 -5.57 -14.76
N SER A 92 -4.69 -5.60 -14.68
CA SER A 92 -5.42 -6.44 -13.70
C SER A 92 -5.09 -7.93 -13.83
N ASN A 93 -4.94 -8.45 -15.04
CA ASN A 93 -4.54 -9.84 -15.29
C ASN A 93 -3.18 -10.19 -14.67
N ARG A 94 -2.18 -9.29 -14.76
CA ARG A 94 -0.85 -9.52 -14.18
C ARG A 94 -0.86 -9.55 -12.65
N ILE A 95 -1.80 -8.87 -12.01
CA ILE A 95 -1.98 -8.90 -10.55
C ILE A 95 -2.45 -10.29 -10.09
N LEU A 96 -3.20 -11.00 -10.94
CA LEU A 96 -3.66 -12.37 -10.69
C LEU A 96 -2.61 -13.45 -11.03
N GLU A 97 -1.56 -13.11 -11.78
CA GLU A 97 -0.56 -14.10 -12.23
C GLU A 97 0.57 -14.33 -11.22
N GLU A 98 0.96 -13.29 -10.49
CA GLU A 98 2.11 -13.34 -9.57
C GLU A 98 2.01 -12.37 -8.40
N ARG A 99 2.66 -12.76 -7.30
CA ARG A 99 2.81 -11.91 -6.13
C ARG A 99 3.72 -10.70 -6.39
N VAL A 100 3.19 -9.48 -6.20
CA VAL A 100 3.93 -8.24 -6.51
C VAL A 100 4.79 -7.76 -5.34
N ARG A 101 6.11 -7.89 -5.43
CA ARG A 101 7.05 -7.44 -4.36
C ARG A 101 7.94 -6.27 -4.77
N ILE A 102 8.33 -5.44 -3.80
CA ILE A 102 9.49 -4.53 -3.95
C ILE A 102 10.77 -5.33 -3.66
N PRO A 103 11.77 -5.36 -4.58
CA PRO A 103 13.05 -6.01 -4.35
C PRO A 103 13.77 -5.43 -3.12
N ASN A 104 14.42 -6.30 -2.32
CA ASN A 104 15.05 -5.93 -1.04
C ASN A 104 16.09 -4.80 -1.16
N ARG A 105 16.81 -4.70 -2.29
CA ARG A 105 17.76 -3.61 -2.54
C ARG A 105 17.10 -2.23 -2.64
N ARG A 106 15.86 -2.15 -3.16
CA ARG A 106 15.07 -0.91 -3.20
C ARG A 106 14.40 -0.60 -1.86
N LYS A 107 14.12 -1.61 -1.02
CA LYS A 107 13.69 -1.36 0.36
C LYS A 107 14.77 -0.59 1.12
N ALA A 108 16.02 -1.05 1.07
CA ALA A 108 17.13 -0.44 1.80
C ALA A 108 17.37 1.04 1.44
N THR A 109 17.35 1.40 0.15
CA THR A 109 17.53 2.80 -0.27
C THR A 109 16.37 3.71 0.13
N LEU A 110 15.14 3.18 0.24
CA LEU A 110 14.00 3.93 0.77
C LEU A 110 14.12 4.18 2.27
N PHE A 111 14.53 3.17 3.04
CA PHE A 111 14.82 3.32 4.47
C PHE A 111 15.88 4.39 4.70
N VAL A 112 16.98 4.35 3.94
CA VAL A 112 18.09 5.34 4.05
C VAL A 112 17.62 6.74 3.65
N GLY A 113 16.90 6.90 2.53
CA GLY A 113 16.44 8.21 2.07
C GLY A 113 15.43 8.88 3.02
N SER A 114 14.51 8.10 3.60
CA SER A 114 13.56 8.60 4.59
C SER A 114 14.22 8.93 5.94
N TYR A 115 15.18 8.11 6.38
CA TYR A 115 16.00 8.38 7.57
C TYR A 115 16.81 9.69 7.44
N LEU A 116 17.44 9.90 6.28
CA LEU A 116 18.23 11.11 6.02
C LEU A 116 17.36 12.38 6.02
N ARG A 117 16.20 12.39 5.33
CA ARG A 117 15.32 13.58 5.32
C ARG A 117 14.85 14.00 6.71
N HIS A 118 14.59 13.04 7.60
CA HIS A 118 14.22 13.34 8.97
C HIS A 118 15.41 13.80 9.82
N SER A 119 16.59 13.19 9.64
CA SER A 119 17.81 13.61 10.33
C SER A 119 18.21 15.06 9.98
N PHE A 120 17.74 15.59 8.84
CA PHE A 120 17.97 16.97 8.41
C PHE A 120 16.79 17.93 8.69
N ASN A 121 15.79 17.58 9.51
CA ASN A 121 14.63 18.44 9.85
C ASN A 121 13.80 18.90 8.62
N LEU A 122 13.78 18.14 7.52
CA LEU A 122 13.05 18.48 6.29
C LEU A 122 11.59 17.96 6.27
N LEU A 123 11.03 17.62 7.44
CA LEU A 123 9.66 17.09 7.64
C LEU A 123 8.92 17.80 8.78
#